data_AF-A0A239EFZ8-F1
#
_entry.id   AF-A0A239EFZ8-F1
#
_cell.length_a   1.000
_cell.length_b   1.000
_cell.length_c   1.000
_cell.angle_alpha   90.00
_cell.angle_beta   90.00
_cell.angle_gamma   90.00
#
_symmetry.space_group_name_H-M   'P 1'
#
loop_
_entity.id
_entity.type
_entity.pdbx_description
1 polymer ?
#
loop_
_entity_poly.entity_id
_entity_poly.type
_entity_poly.pdbx_seq_one_letter_code
_entity_poly.pdbx_strand_id
1 'polypeptide(L)'
;MSLDAALAQIKAAAQQGLAKCGDHVVAQTVPLTPLKDGDLRSSLTVTEHEGGHAVVVGSDLVYAARRHEEPAKNYSEPGTGFKYLERGANAASGDFEAIIGGQIKRATS
;
A
#
# COMPACT_ATOMS: atom_id res chain seq x y z
N MET A 1 -6.90 32.02 -8.17
CA MET A 1 -7.01 30.64 -8.69
C MET A 1 -8.41 30.46 -9.22
N SER A 2 -8.60 29.92 -10.43
CA SER A 2 -9.95 29.57 -10.93
C SER A 2 -10.48 28.34 -10.20
N LEU A 3 -11.80 28.12 -10.24
CA LEU A 3 -12.40 26.90 -9.68
C LEU A 3 -11.80 25.63 -10.29
N ASP A 4 -11.58 25.63 -11.61
CA ASP A 4 -11.00 24.50 -12.32
C ASP A 4 -9.54 24.22 -11.89
N ALA A 5 -8.75 25.28 -11.70
CA ALA A 5 -7.38 25.16 -11.21
C ALA A 5 -7.36 24.60 -9.78
N ALA A 6 -8.27 25.05 -8.92
CA ALA A 6 -8.41 24.53 -7.56
C ALA A 6 -8.78 23.05 -7.56
N LEU A 7 -9.74 22.66 -8.39
CA LEU A 7 -10.19 21.27 -8.50
C LEU A 7 -9.09 20.36 -9.03
N ALA A 8 -8.35 20.80 -10.05
CA ALA A 8 -7.21 20.06 -10.59
C ALA A 8 -6.12 19.84 -9.52
N GLN A 9 -5.83 20.88 -8.73
CA GLN A 9 -4.85 20.81 -7.65
C GLN A 9 -5.27 19.85 -6.54
N ILE A 10 -6.54 19.88 -6.13
CA ILE A 10 -7.08 18.94 -5.13
C ILE A 10 -7.01 17.50 -5.63
N LYS A 11 -7.37 17.25 -6.89
CA LYS A 11 -7.30 15.90 -7.49
C LYS A 11 -5.86 15.38 -7.54
N ALA A 12 -4.91 16.21 -7.96
CA ALA A 12 -3.50 15.84 -7.98
C ALA A 12 -2.98 15.53 -6.57
N ALA A 13 -3.35 16.34 -5.57
CA ALA A 13 -2.96 16.11 -4.18
C ALA A 13 -3.59 14.84 -3.60
N ALA A 14 -4.85 14.54 -3.94
CA ALA A 14 -5.52 13.30 -3.56
C ALA A 14 -4.81 12.08 -4.15
N GLN A 15 -4.42 12.13 -5.43
CA GLN A 15 -3.65 11.06 -6.08
C GLN A 15 -2.29 10.82 -5.40
N GLN A 16 -1.57 11.88 -5.06
CA GLN A 16 -0.34 11.77 -4.26
C GLN A 16 -0.59 11.17 -2.88
N GLY A 17 -1.77 11.44 -2.30
CA GLY A 17 -2.21 10.84 -1.05
C GLY A 17 -2.42 9.33 -1.18
N LEU A 18 -3.09 8.91 -2.25
CA LEU A 18 -3.31 7.49 -2.56
C LEU A 18 -1.98 6.73 -2.73
N ALA A 19 -1.03 7.30 -3.49
CA ALA A 19 0.30 6.71 -3.64
C ALA A 19 0.99 6.48 -2.28
N LYS A 20 0.93 7.47 -1.39
CA LYS A 20 1.48 7.36 -0.02
C LYS A 20 0.72 6.38 0.86
N CYS A 21 -0.59 6.22 0.68
CA CYS A 21 -1.34 5.14 1.33
C CYS A 21 -0.83 3.78 0.86
N GLY A 22 -0.53 3.61 -0.44
CA GLY A 22 0.11 2.43 -0.97
C GLY A 22 1.47 2.15 -0.31
N ASP A 23 2.33 3.18 -0.22
CA ASP A 23 3.63 3.06 0.46
C ASP A 23 3.48 2.68 1.94
N HIS A 24 2.46 3.24 2.62
CA HIS A 24 2.15 2.89 4.00
C HIS A 24 1.71 1.43 4.14
N VAL A 25 0.87 0.94 3.22
CA VAL A 25 0.51 -0.49 3.16
C VAL A 25 1.77 -1.34 2.99
N VAL A 26 2.67 -1.01 2.06
CA VAL A 26 3.95 -1.71 1.89
C VAL A 26 4.73 -1.73 3.21
N ALA A 27 4.86 -0.58 3.89
CA ALA A 27 5.56 -0.48 5.16
C ALA A 27 4.96 -1.37 6.25
N GLN A 28 3.63 -1.48 6.34
CA GLN A 28 2.94 -2.38 7.26
C GLN A 28 3.03 -3.85 6.85
N THR A 29 3.12 -4.14 5.55
CA THR A 29 3.14 -5.49 5.00
C THR A 29 4.53 -6.15 5.07
N VAL A 30 5.61 -5.42 4.80
CA VAL A 30 7.00 -5.94 4.83
C VAL A 30 7.32 -6.74 6.10
N PRO A 31 7.05 -6.29 7.34
CA PRO A 31 7.36 -7.08 8.54
C PRO A 31 6.53 -8.37 8.66
N LEU A 32 5.38 -8.45 7.97
CA LEU A 32 4.49 -9.61 7.96
C LEU A 32 4.88 -10.66 6.90
N THR A 33 5.69 -10.26 5.91
CA THR A 33 6.20 -11.20 4.91
C THR A 33 7.22 -12.17 5.52
N PRO A 34 7.16 -13.47 5.18
CA PRO A 34 8.16 -14.44 5.62
C PRO A 34 9.59 -14.03 5.23
N LEU A 35 10.52 -14.04 6.19
CA LEU A 35 11.88 -13.52 5.98
C LEU A 35 12.73 -14.42 5.07
N LYS A 36 12.50 -15.74 5.11
CA LYS A 36 13.31 -16.74 4.40
C LYS A 36 12.78 -17.09 3.01
N ASP A 37 11.72 -16.44 2.55
CA ASP A 37 11.10 -16.68 1.25
C ASP A 37 11.67 -15.74 0.17
N GLY A 38 12.99 -15.79 -0.02
CA GLY A 38 13.68 -15.12 -1.14
C GLY A 38 13.53 -13.59 -1.14
N ASP A 39 13.14 -13.05 -2.30
CA ASP A 39 13.01 -11.63 -2.60
C ASP A 39 11.62 -11.04 -2.30
N LEU A 40 10.74 -11.80 -1.63
CA LEU A 40 9.35 -11.43 -1.39
C LEU A 40 9.20 -10.07 -0.70
N ARG A 41 10.00 -9.81 0.35
CA ARG A 41 9.97 -8.55 1.11
C ARG A 41 10.22 -7.33 0.23
N SER A 42 11.21 -7.44 -0.65
CA SER A 42 11.65 -6.37 -1.55
C SER A 42 10.82 -6.27 -2.82
N SER A 43 9.97 -7.26 -3.10
CA SER A 43 9.19 -7.33 -4.34
C SER A 43 7.86 -6.58 -4.31
N LEU A 44 7.46 -6.04 -3.15
CA LEU A 44 6.21 -5.30 -3.04
C LEU A 44 6.32 -3.98 -3.77
N THR A 45 5.35 -3.72 -4.65
CA THR A 45 5.27 -2.50 -5.45
C THR A 45 3.93 -1.80 -5.23
N VAL A 46 3.92 -0.50 -5.45
CA VAL A 46 2.71 0.34 -5.51
C VAL A 46 2.54 0.78 -6.96
N THR A 47 1.40 0.44 -7.55
CA THR A 47 1.06 0.79 -8.93
C THR A 47 -0.21 1.63 -8.94
N GLU A 48 -0.19 2.74 -9.67
CA GLU A 48 -1.39 3.56 -9.85
C GLU A 48 -2.38 2.85 -10.79
N HIS A 49 -3.67 2.86 -10.43
CA HIS A 49 -4.70 2.33 -11.32
C HIS A 49 -5.00 3.31 -12.46
N GLU A 50 -5.14 2.79 -13.68
CA GLU A 50 -5.58 3.56 -14.83
C GLU A 50 -6.96 4.20 -14.53
N GLY A 51 -7.00 5.52 -14.46
CA GLY A 51 -8.19 6.28 -14.05
C GLY A 51 -8.03 7.11 -12.77
N GLY A 52 -6.90 6.98 -12.05
CA GLY A 52 -6.47 7.97 -11.04
C GLY A 52 -7.32 8.02 -9.76
N HIS A 53 -7.98 6.93 -9.40
CA HIS A 53 -8.83 6.84 -8.21
C HIS A 53 -8.48 5.67 -7.28
N ALA A 54 -7.44 4.91 -7.60
CA ALA A 54 -6.97 3.80 -6.79
C ALA A 54 -5.47 3.58 -7.00
N VAL A 55 -4.86 2.93 -6.01
CA VAL A 55 -3.54 2.32 -6.12
C VAL A 55 -3.65 0.84 -5.78
N VAL A 56 -2.79 0.05 -6.39
CA VAL A 56 -2.67 -1.38 -6.16
C VAL A 56 -1.36 -1.64 -5.46
N VAL A 57 -1.38 -2.46 -4.41
CA VAL A 57 -0.17 -2.96 -3.76
C VAL A 57 -0.09 -4.46 -4.02
N GLY A 58 1.04 -4.92 -4.54
CA GLY A 58 1.19 -6.31 -4.96
C GLY A 58 2.64 -6.72 -5.17
N SER A 59 2.84 -7.95 -5.61
CA SER A 59 4.13 -8.50 -6.01
C SER A 59 3.93 -9.35 -7.26
N ASP A 60 4.82 -9.20 -8.24
CA ASP A 60 4.78 -9.95 -9.50
C ASP A 60 5.47 -11.32 -9.40
N LEU A 61 5.98 -11.68 -8.22
CA LEU A 61 6.59 -12.99 -8.02
C LEU A 61 5.53 -14.09 -8.10
N VAL A 62 5.78 -15.08 -8.97
CA VAL A 62 4.87 -16.23 -9.19
C VAL A 62 4.48 -16.93 -7.88
N TYR A 63 5.39 -16.96 -6.91
CA TYR A 63 5.17 -17.63 -5.63
C TYR A 63 4.52 -16.72 -4.56
N ALA A 64 4.40 -15.41 -4.77
CA ALA A 64 3.84 -14.48 -3.79
C ALA A 64 2.39 -14.81 -3.46
N ALA A 65 1.54 -15.07 -4.48
CA ALA A 65 0.15 -15.47 -4.28
C ALA A 65 0.04 -16.77 -3.48
N ARG A 66 0.89 -17.76 -3.77
CA ARG A 66 0.92 -19.01 -3.00
C ARG A 66 1.30 -18.74 -1.54
N ARG A 67 2.32 -17.93 -1.27
CA ARG A 67 2.74 -17.57 0.11
C ARG A 67 1.70 -16.74 0.83
N HIS A 68 0.94 -15.93 0.11
CA HIS A 68 -0.19 -15.18 0.66
C HIS A 68 -1.30 -16.12 1.15
N GLU A 69 -1.52 -17.25 0.50
CA GLU A 69 -2.59 -18.19 0.88
C GLU A 69 -2.15 -19.33 1.80
N GLU A 70 -0.89 -19.80 1.70
CA GLU A 70 -0.43 -21.04 2.34
C GLU A 70 -0.35 -20.92 3.88
N PRO A 71 -1.21 -21.62 4.64
CA PRO A 71 -1.15 -21.59 6.09
C PRO A 71 0.02 -22.43 6.62
N ALA A 72 0.88 -21.79 7.41
CA ALA A 72 1.75 -22.35 8.45
C ALA A 72 2.72 -23.51 8.15
N LYS A 73 3.00 -23.89 6.90
CA LYS A 73 4.19 -24.72 6.62
C LYS A 73 5.42 -23.81 6.50
N ASN A 74 6.14 -23.59 7.60
CA ASN A 74 7.50 -23.02 7.69
C ASN A 74 7.66 -21.52 8.03
N TYR A 75 6.65 -20.85 8.61
CA TYR A 75 6.85 -19.51 9.18
C TYR A 75 7.58 -19.62 10.53
N SER A 76 8.91 -19.44 10.54
CA SER A 76 9.71 -19.51 11.76
C SER A 76 9.84 -18.17 12.48
N GLU A 77 9.47 -17.07 11.82
CA GLU A 77 9.68 -15.71 12.30
C GLU A 77 8.41 -15.14 12.93
N PRO A 78 8.46 -14.65 14.19
CA PRO A 78 7.31 -14.06 14.87
C PRO A 78 6.65 -12.94 14.06
N GLY A 79 5.31 -12.94 14.03
CA GLY A 79 4.50 -11.92 13.33
C GLY A 79 4.33 -12.15 11.83
N THR A 80 5.19 -12.95 11.19
CA THR A 80 5.08 -13.28 9.77
C THR A 80 3.98 -14.32 9.50
N GLY A 81 3.48 -14.38 8.27
CA GLY A 81 2.68 -15.51 7.83
C GLY A 81 1.79 -15.27 6.62
N PHE A 82 0.82 -16.17 6.46
CA PHE A 82 -0.21 -16.09 5.43
C PHE A 82 -1.02 -14.79 5.56
N LYS A 83 -1.68 -14.41 4.46
CA LYS A 83 -2.46 -13.18 4.31
C LYS A 83 -1.69 -11.92 4.71
N TYR A 84 -0.37 -11.90 4.55
CA TYR A 84 0.49 -10.78 4.95
C TYR A 84 0.04 -9.45 4.34
N LEU A 85 -0.41 -9.47 3.08
CA LEU A 85 -0.87 -8.27 2.36
C LEU A 85 -2.20 -7.76 2.91
N GLU A 86 -3.17 -8.65 3.18
CA GLU A 86 -4.47 -8.27 3.76
C GLU A 86 -4.31 -7.78 5.20
N ARG A 87 -3.46 -8.43 5.99
CA ARG A 87 -3.12 -8.00 7.36
C ARG A 87 -2.46 -6.62 7.36
N GLY A 88 -1.51 -6.37 6.47
CA GLY A 88 -0.86 -5.07 6.33
C GLY A 88 -1.82 -3.98 5.87
N ALA A 89 -2.68 -4.28 4.89
CA ALA A 89 -3.72 -3.36 4.43
C ALA A 89 -4.70 -2.99 5.55
N ASN A 90 -5.16 -3.98 6.32
CA ASN A 90 -6.05 -3.76 7.46
C ASN A 90 -5.38 -2.89 8.54
N ALA A 91 -4.11 -3.16 8.86
CA ALA A 91 -3.35 -2.37 9.82
C ALA A 91 -3.15 -0.90 9.36
N ALA A 92 -2.96 -0.68 8.06
CA ALA A 92 -2.73 0.64 7.49
C ALA A 92 -4.03 1.47 7.33
N SER A 93 -5.18 0.81 7.17
CA SER A 93 -6.44 1.44 6.74
C SER A 93 -6.92 2.60 7.62
N GLY A 94 -6.65 2.56 8.92
CA GLY A 94 -7.03 3.62 9.85
C GLY A 94 -6.31 4.96 9.62
N ASP A 95 -5.18 4.96 8.90
CA ASP A 95 -4.36 6.15 8.69
C ASP A 95 -4.65 6.86 7.35
N PHE A 96 -5.45 6.26 6.46
CA PHE A 96 -5.61 6.74 5.09
C PHE A 96 -6.22 8.14 5.00
N GLU A 97 -7.24 8.43 5.81
CA GLU A 97 -7.87 9.76 5.84
C GLU A 97 -6.87 10.85 6.23
N ALA A 98 -6.01 10.57 7.22
CA ALA A 98 -4.98 11.49 7.66
C ALA A 98 -3.90 11.71 6.59
N ILE A 99 -3.48 10.64 5.90
CA ILE A 99 -2.47 10.72 4.83
C ILE A 99 -2.99 11.55 3.64
N ILE A 100 -4.20 11.25 3.17
CA ILE A 100 -4.83 11.93 2.02
C ILE A 100 -5.18 13.37 2.38
N GLY A 101 -5.87 13.57 3.51
CA GLY A 101 -6.24 14.89 4.01
C GLY A 101 -5.02 15.79 4.23
N GLY A 102 -3.91 15.21 4.71
CA GLY A 102 -2.64 15.91 4.82
C GLY A 102 -2.08 16.40 3.49
N GLN A 103 -2.18 15.62 2.39
CA GLN A 103 -1.73 16.09 1.07
C GLN A 103 -2.61 17.22 0.56
N ILE A 104 -3.94 17.06 0.64
CA ILE A 104 -4.90 18.07 0.18
C ILE A 104 -4.68 19.38 0.94
N LYS A 105 -4.57 19.31 2.28
CA LYS A 105 -4.31 20.48 3.11
C LYS A 105 -3.04 21.21 2.67
N ARG A 106 -1.92 20.49 2.46
CA ARG A 106 -0.66 21.10 1.99
C ARG A 106 -0.79 21.78 0.62
N ALA A 107 -1.61 21.21 -0.26
CA ALA A 107 -1.81 21.78 -1.60
C ALA A 107 -2.69 23.03 -1.56
N THR A 108 -3.62 23.14 -0.62
CA THR A 108 -4.57 24.26 -0.56
C THR A 108 -4.25 25.32 0.51
N SER A 109 -3.18 25.13 1.29
CA SER A 109 -2.74 26.08 2.32
C SER A 109 -1.95 27.25 1.74
#